data_AF-A0A382MQU9-F1
#
_entry.id   AF-A0A382MQU9-F1
#
_cell.length_a   1.000
_cell.length_b   1.000
_cell.length_c   1.000
_cell.angle_alpha   90.00
_cell.angle_beta   90.00
_cell.angle_gamma   90.00
#
_symmetry.space_group_name_H-M   'P 1'
#
loop_
_entity.id
_entity.type
_entity.pdbx_description
1 polymer ?
#
loop_
_entity_poly.entity_id
_entity_poly.type
_entity_poly.pdbx_seq_one_letter_code
_entity_poly.pdbx_strand_id
1 'polypeptide(L)' 'MTLYAERTFKIDTENAFKVGPHIVKVEKERAPVVKLNRGEPDFPVPSHIKDE' A
#
# COMPACT_ATOMS: atom_id res chain seq x y z
N MET A 1 -17.11 26.47 -11.16
CA MET A 1 -17.00 25.00 -10.98
C MET A 1 -15.55 24.68 -10.65
N THR A 2 -15.27 24.25 -9.42
CA THR A 2 -13.95 23.73 -9.07
C THR A 2 -13.78 22.33 -9.66
N LEU A 3 -12.58 21.98 -10.12
CA LEU A 3 -12.26 20.66 -10.71
C LEU A 3 -12.50 19.51 -9.71
N TYR A 4 -12.33 19.78 -8.41
CA TYR A 4 -12.53 18.82 -7.34
C TYR A 4 -13.64 19.29 -6.37
N ALA A 5 -14.28 18.31 -5.73
CA ALA A 5 -15.22 18.55 -4.64
C ALA A 5 -14.48 18.93 -3.35
N GLU A 6 -15.03 19.86 -2.58
CA GLU A 6 -14.43 20.31 -1.31
C GLU A 6 -14.16 19.17 -0.32
N ARG A 7 -15.03 18.15 -0.32
CA ARG A 7 -14.91 16.97 0.56
C ARG A 7 -13.60 16.19 0.33
N THR A 8 -13.03 16.26 -0.87
CA THR A 8 -11.78 15.57 -1.20
C THR A 8 -10.64 16.06 -0.32
N PHE A 9 -10.62 17.35 0.04
CA PHE A 9 -9.60 17.94 0.90
C PHE A 9 -9.82 17.65 2.40
N LYS A 10 -10.95 17.03 2.77
CA LYS A 10 -11.20 16.57 4.15
C LYS A 10 -10.58 15.21 4.43
N ILE A 11 -10.22 14.46 3.38
CA ILE A 11 -9.49 13.21 3.48
C ILE A 11 -8.01 13.58 3.35
N ASP A 12 -7.27 13.45 4.44
CA ASP A 12 -5.82 13.64 4.41
C ASP A 12 -5.15 12.49 3.63
N THR A 13 -3.85 12.61 3.40
CA THR A 13 -3.01 11.58 2.81
C THR A 13 -2.93 10.35 3.72
N GLU A 14 -3.17 9.17 3.15
CA GLU A 14 -3.03 7.90 3.84
C GLU A 14 -1.56 7.65 4.22
N ASN A 15 -1.30 7.51 5.53
CA ASN A 15 0.05 7.39 6.07
C ASN A 15 0.68 6.04 5.71
N ALA A 16 -0.12 4.98 5.55
CA ALA A 16 0.35 3.67 5.17
C ALA A 16 1.06 3.68 3.79
N PHE A 17 0.66 4.55 2.85
CA PHE A 17 1.32 4.62 1.54
C PHE A 17 2.67 5.33 1.57
N LYS A 18 2.97 6.13 2.61
CA LYS A 18 4.23 6.88 2.72
C LYS A 18 5.44 5.97 2.93
N VAL A 19 5.25 4.77 3.50
CA VAL A 19 6.34 3.83 3.78
C VAL A 19 6.92 3.17 2.51
N GLY A 20 6.12 3.04 1.45
CA GLY A 20 6.53 2.39 0.21
C GLY A 20 7.79 2.99 -0.42
N PRO A 21 7.83 4.32 -0.68
CA PRO A 21 9.02 4.99 -1.19
C PRO A 21 10.27 4.83 -0.30
N HIS A 22 10.08 4.78 1.04
CA HIS A 22 11.19 4.57 1.97
C HIS A 22 11.76 3.15 1.88
N ILE A 23 10.90 2.13 1.77
CA ILE A 23 11.30 0.74 1.55
C ILE A 23 12.12 0.62 0.26
N VAL A 24 11.61 1.16 -0.86
CA VAL A 24 12.30 1.13 -2.16
C VAL A 24 13.68 1.77 -2.09
N LYS A 25 13.80 2.90 -1.38
CA LYS A 25 15.08 3.60 -1.20
C LYS A 25 16.08 2.71 -0.45
N VAL A 26 15.68 2.12 0.67
CA VAL A 26 16.57 1.29 1.50
C VAL A 26 16.97 0.00 0.76
N GLU A 27 16.03 -0.64 0.06
CA GLU A 27 16.29 -1.84 -0.76
C GLU A 27 17.32 -1.54 -1.86
N LYS A 28 17.28 -0.35 -2.47
CA LYS A 28 18.21 0.07 -3.51
C LYS A 28 19.60 0.41 -2.98
N GLU A 29 19.69 1.07 -1.82
CA GLU A 29 20.94 1.67 -1.34
C GLU A 29 21.76 0.78 -0.41
N ARG A 30 21.14 -0.19 0.29
CA ARG A 30 21.79 -0.87 1.41
C ARG A 30 21.69 -2.38 1.37
N ALA A 31 20.48 -2.91 1.51
CA ALA A 31 20.26 -4.33 1.78
C ALA A 31 18.79 -4.72 1.54
N PRO A 32 18.50 -6.02 1.37
CA PRO A 32 17.14 -6.53 1.41
C PRO A 32 16.38 -6.07 2.67
N VAL A 33 15.11 -5.70 2.50
CA VAL A 33 14.25 -5.22 3.60
C VAL A 33 13.20 -6.27 3.94
N VAL A 34 13.07 -6.61 5.23
CA VAL A 34 11.96 -7.42 5.74
C VAL A 34 10.73 -6.53 5.91
N LYS A 35 9.65 -6.84 5.18
CA LYS A 35 8.42 -6.03 5.12
C LYS A 35 7.40 -6.53 6.13
N LEU A 36 7.18 -5.76 7.19
CA LEU A 36 6.18 -6.04 8.24
C LEU A 36 4.99 -5.07 8.18
N ASN A 37 4.83 -4.35 7.05
CA ASN A 37 3.82 -3.32 6.85
C ASN A 37 2.62 -3.80 5.99
N ARG A 38 2.55 -5.09 5.65
CA ARG A 38 1.55 -5.64 4.73
C ARG A 38 0.23 -5.85 5.48
N GLY A 39 -0.84 -5.21 4.99
CA GLY A 39 -2.20 -5.33 5.55
C GLY A 39 -3.03 -6.47 4.97
N GLU A 40 -2.42 -7.32 4.15
CA GLU A 40 -3.06 -8.46 3.47
C GLU A 40 -2.32 -9.76 3.81
N PRO A 41 -2.99 -10.91 3.71
CA PRO A 41 -2.33 -12.20 3.86
C PRO A 41 -1.20 -12.42 2.86
N ASP A 42 -0.21 -13.22 3.23
CA ASP A 42 0.92 -13.63 2.40
C ASP A 42 0.67 -14.93 1.62
N PHE A 43 -0.53 -15.48 1.72
CA PHE A 43 -0.97 -16.68 1.00
C PHE A 43 -1.98 -16.35 -0.12
N PRO A 44 -2.04 -17.18 -1.18
CA PRO A 44 -3.01 -16.98 -2.25
C PRO A 44 -4.43 -17.32 -1.80
N VAL A 45 -5.42 -16.80 -2.54
CA VAL A 45 -6.81 -17.23 -2.43
C VAL A 45 -6.90 -18.77 -2.60
N PRO A 46 -7.61 -19.48 -1.71
CA PRO A 46 -7.83 -20.93 -1.82
C PRO A 46 -8.43 -21.36 -3.17
N SER A 47 -8.04 -22.52 -3.68
CA SER A 47 -8.47 -23.01 -5.00
C SER A 47 -9.99 -23.13 -5.13
N HIS A 48 -10.66 -23.68 -4.13
CA HIS A 48 -12.11 -23.89 -4.14
C HIS A 48 -12.94 -22.58 -4.18
N ILE A 49 -12.33 -21.43 -3.89
CA ILE A 49 -12.98 -20.11 -4.03
C ILE A 49 -12.78 -19.54 -5.44
N LYS A 50 -11.69 -19.92 -6.13
CA LYS A 50 -11.40 -19.44 -7.50
C LYS A 50 -12.31 -20.06 -8.56
N ASP A 51 -12.86 -21.23 -8.26
CA ASP A 51 -13.68 -22.01 -9.17
C ASP A 51 -15.18 -21.67 -9.08
N GLU A 52 -15.56 -20.70 -8.22
CA GLU A 52 -16.93 -20.15 -8.06
C GLU A 52 -17.17 -18.95 -8.99
#